data_AF-A0A5N6LDH7-F1
#
_entry.id   AF-A0A5N6LDH7-F1
#
_cell.length_a   1.000
_cell.length_b   1.000
_cell.length_c   1.000
_cell.angle_alpha   90.00
_cell.angle_beta   90.00
_cell.angle_gamma   90.00
#
_symmetry.space_group_name_H-M   'P 1'
#
loop_
_entity.id
_entity.type
_entity.pdbx_description
1 polymer ?
#
loop_
_entity_poly.entity_id
_entity_poly.type
_entity_poly.pdbx_seq_one_letter_code
_entity_poly.pdbx_strand_id
1 'polypeptide(L)'
;MTDLLVTLTNNLIAWVASGKTYGFQHMVHWIAKATTHFSVGNYFPSFTWMDRLSGLLREADEIFKESDDLFEGVIEEHVNKKDFGIKGHDLVDILLEIQKDKSTGFELERYMIKAIILNMYGAGTDTTSTSLVWAIGELLRNPRVMKELQQEAQRFLNSPMDYIGSHFEYLPFGAGRRGCPGIKFAATINELVLANLAFKFEFALEGEHSLDMSDTDGMTAHKKYPILVKATLYE
;
A
#
# COMPACT_ATOMS: atom_id res chain seq x y z
N MET A 1 3.19 -2.39 -17.17
CA MET A 1 3.62 -1.38 -16.17
C MET A 1 2.94 -1.59 -14.83
N THR A 2 1.60 -1.72 -14.82
CA THR A 2 0.82 -1.90 -13.58
C THR A 2 1.38 -2.99 -12.65
N ASP A 3 1.58 -4.20 -13.15
CA ASP A 3 2.07 -5.33 -12.32
C ASP A 3 3.46 -5.09 -11.73
N LEU A 4 4.32 -4.36 -12.45
CA LEU A 4 5.64 -3.98 -11.98
C LEU A 4 5.54 -3.02 -10.79
N LEU A 5 4.68 -2.00 -10.89
CA LEU A 5 4.46 -1.03 -9.81
C LEU A 5 3.84 -1.68 -8.58
N VAL A 6 2.86 -2.58 -8.78
CA VAL A 6 2.25 -3.37 -7.70
C VAL A 6 3.29 -4.25 -7.03
N THR A 7 4.11 -4.96 -7.80
CA THR A 7 5.16 -5.85 -7.26
C THR A 7 6.25 -5.07 -6.52
N LEU A 8 6.71 -3.95 -7.10
CA LEU A 8 7.69 -3.06 -6.47
C LEU A 8 7.20 -2.55 -5.12
N THR A 9 5.96 -2.04 -5.09
CA THR A 9 5.34 -1.48 -3.89
C THR A 9 5.18 -2.55 -2.82
N ASN A 10 4.64 -3.72 -3.19
CA ASN A 10 4.55 -4.89 -2.32
C ASN A 10 5.90 -5.23 -1.68
N ASN A 11 6.96 -5.30 -2.50
CA ASN A 11 8.29 -5.68 -2.04
C ASN A 11 8.90 -4.64 -1.11
N LEU A 12 8.77 -3.35 -1.41
CA LEU A 12 9.26 -2.27 -0.56
C LEU A 12 8.58 -2.27 0.81
N ILE A 13 7.25 -2.39 0.81
CA ILE A 13 6.47 -2.43 2.06
C ILE A 13 6.81 -3.67 2.86
N ALA A 14 6.96 -4.82 2.21
CA ALA A 14 7.33 -6.04 2.90
C ALA A 14 8.70 -5.96 3.58
N TRP A 15 9.66 -5.36 2.88
CA TRP A 15 10.99 -5.10 3.41
C TRP A 15 10.97 -4.16 4.61
N VAL A 16 10.20 -3.08 4.56
CA VAL A 16 10.10 -2.12 5.66
C VAL A 16 9.34 -2.72 6.85
N ALA A 17 8.28 -3.48 6.59
CA ALA A 17 7.45 -4.06 7.64
C ALA A 17 8.13 -5.23 8.35
N SER A 18 8.80 -6.13 7.63
CA SER A 18 9.31 -7.40 8.21
C SER A 18 10.65 -7.86 7.63
N GLY A 19 11.44 -6.96 7.06
CA GLY A 19 12.81 -7.24 6.62
C GLY A 19 12.97 -8.13 5.38
N LYS A 20 11.88 -8.71 4.87
CA LYS A 20 11.83 -9.50 3.64
C LYS A 20 10.41 -9.62 3.07
N THR A 21 10.34 -10.04 1.82
CA THR A 21 9.09 -10.35 1.12
C THR A 21 8.49 -11.71 1.53
N TYR A 22 7.20 -11.71 1.87
CA TYR A 22 6.40 -12.92 2.00
C TYR A 22 5.27 -12.93 0.94
N GLY A 23 4.57 -14.06 0.81
CA GLY A 23 3.50 -14.27 -0.17
C GLY A 23 2.19 -13.52 0.15
N PHE A 24 2.22 -12.20 0.34
CA PHE A 24 1.04 -11.40 0.70
C PHE A 24 0.05 -11.16 -0.45
N GLN A 25 0.39 -11.55 -1.68
CA GLN A 25 -0.42 -11.22 -2.87
C GLN A 25 -1.85 -11.77 -2.78
N HIS A 26 -2.01 -12.99 -2.27
CA HIS A 26 -3.33 -13.59 -2.09
C HIS A 26 -4.16 -12.77 -1.10
N MET A 27 -3.59 -12.41 0.05
CA MET A 27 -4.23 -11.58 1.08
C MET A 27 -4.62 -10.19 0.56
N VAL A 28 -3.75 -9.49 -0.18
CA VAL A 28 -4.04 -8.15 -0.72
C VAL A 28 -5.18 -8.19 -1.73
N HIS A 29 -5.14 -9.13 -2.68
CA HIS A 29 -6.24 -9.34 -3.63
C HIS A 29 -7.56 -9.61 -2.91
N TRP A 30 -7.49 -10.41 -1.84
CA TRP A 30 -8.67 -10.74 -1.07
C TRP A 30 -9.21 -9.55 -0.30
N ILE A 31 -8.39 -8.81 0.45
CA ILE A 31 -8.83 -7.58 1.15
C ILE A 31 -9.52 -6.66 0.15
N ALA A 32 -8.94 -6.42 -1.03
CA ALA A 32 -9.59 -5.61 -2.06
C ALA A 32 -10.98 -6.15 -2.44
N LYS A 33 -11.13 -7.46 -2.63
CA LYS A 33 -12.42 -8.11 -2.91
C LYS A 33 -13.40 -8.04 -1.72
N ALA A 34 -12.94 -8.18 -0.47
CA ALA A 34 -13.79 -8.08 0.73
C ALA A 34 -14.49 -6.73 0.80
N THR A 35 -13.75 -5.67 0.44
CA THR A 35 -14.19 -4.29 0.53
C THR A 35 -15.25 -3.90 -0.51
N THR A 36 -15.39 -4.67 -1.59
CA THR A 36 -16.42 -4.47 -2.62
C THR A 36 -17.73 -5.17 -2.30
N HIS A 37 -17.76 -6.06 -1.29
CA HIS A 37 -18.99 -6.77 -0.94
C HIS A 37 -19.94 -5.89 -0.11
N PHE A 38 -21.23 -5.97 -0.45
CA PHE A 38 -22.30 -5.36 0.32
C PHE A 38 -22.57 -6.17 1.60
N SER A 39 -22.40 -5.56 2.77
CA SER A 39 -22.84 -6.11 4.06
C SER A 39 -24.10 -5.40 4.53
N VAL A 40 -25.17 -6.17 4.72
CA VAL A 40 -26.44 -5.66 5.25
C VAL A 40 -26.29 -5.31 6.73
N GLY A 41 -25.51 -6.11 7.47
CA GLY A 41 -25.27 -5.93 8.90
C GLY A 41 -24.60 -4.59 9.25
N ASN A 42 -23.77 -4.04 8.35
CA ASN A 42 -23.13 -2.74 8.53
C ASN A 42 -24.13 -1.56 8.54
N TYR A 43 -25.27 -1.69 7.85
CA TYR A 43 -26.31 -0.65 7.80
C TYR A 43 -27.45 -0.94 8.78
N PHE A 44 -27.82 -2.21 8.92
CA PHE A 44 -28.89 -2.65 9.80
C PHE A 44 -28.38 -3.80 10.69
N PRO A 45 -27.86 -3.51 11.90
CA PRO A 45 -27.26 -4.51 12.76
C PRO A 45 -28.16 -5.72 13.12
N SER A 46 -29.48 -5.55 13.07
CA SER A 46 -30.44 -6.64 13.28
C SER A 46 -30.49 -7.67 12.14
N PHE A 47 -29.92 -7.36 10.98
CA PHE A 47 -29.94 -8.18 9.76
C PHE A 47 -28.60 -8.86 9.45
N THR A 48 -27.63 -8.87 10.38
CA THR A 48 -26.33 -9.55 10.22
C THR A 48 -26.44 -11.05 9.89
N TRP A 49 -27.59 -11.68 10.15
CA TRP A 49 -27.85 -13.06 9.72
C TRP A 49 -27.86 -13.21 8.18
N MET A 50 -28.17 -12.15 7.43
CA MET A 50 -28.11 -12.16 5.96
C MET A 50 -26.66 -12.25 5.47
N ASP A 51 -25.73 -11.61 6.17
CA ASP A 51 -24.29 -11.68 5.86
C ASP A 51 -23.72 -13.10 6.12
N ARG A 52 -24.38 -13.89 6.98
CA ARG A 52 -24.08 -15.33 7.13
C ARG A 52 -24.56 -16.15 5.92
N LEU A 53 -25.74 -15.83 5.38
CA LEU A 53 -26.31 -16.55 4.25
C LEU A 53 -25.63 -16.23 2.92
N SER A 54 -25.15 -15.00 2.75
CA SER A 54 -24.36 -14.61 1.58
C SER A 54 -22.98 -15.29 1.53
N GLY A 55 -22.57 -15.95 2.63
CA GLY A 55 -21.25 -16.57 2.76
C GLY A 55 -20.13 -15.60 3.13
N LEU A 56 -20.44 -14.30 3.26
CA LEU A 56 -19.48 -13.23 3.52
C LEU A 56 -18.74 -13.42 4.85
N LEU A 57 -19.44 -13.83 5.91
CA LEU A 57 -18.78 -14.10 7.20
C LEU A 57 -17.84 -15.31 7.14
N ARG A 58 -18.17 -16.34 6.36
CA ARG A 58 -17.30 -17.52 6.21
C ARG A 58 -16.05 -17.17 5.41
N GLU A 59 -16.20 -16.44 4.31
CA GLU A 59 -15.08 -15.90 3.55
C GLU A 59 -14.17 -15.05 4.47
N ALA A 60 -14.75 -14.13 5.24
CA ALA A 60 -14.02 -13.29 6.21
C ALA A 60 -13.18 -14.15 7.18
N ASP A 61 -13.79 -15.16 7.81
CA ASP A 61 -13.11 -16.05 8.75
C ASP A 61 -11.95 -16.83 8.11
N GLU A 62 -12.11 -17.31 6.87
CA GLU A 62 -11.05 -18.02 6.13
C GLU A 62 -9.83 -17.12 5.89
N ILE A 63 -10.04 -15.85 5.53
CA ILE A 63 -8.95 -14.88 5.31
C ILE A 63 -8.28 -14.47 6.61
N PHE A 64 -9.09 -14.23 7.65
CA PHE A 64 -8.54 -13.89 8.96
C PHE A 64 -7.62 -15.02 9.44
N LYS A 65 -8.02 -16.27 9.24
CA LYS A 65 -7.19 -17.43 9.57
C LYS A 65 -5.92 -17.49 8.74
N GLU A 66 -6.01 -17.37 7.42
CA GLU A 66 -4.83 -17.37 6.54
C GLU A 66 -3.85 -16.24 6.88
N SER A 67 -4.38 -15.06 7.18
CA SER A 67 -3.61 -13.89 7.59
C SER A 67 -2.96 -14.10 8.95
N ASP A 68 -3.71 -14.65 9.92
CA ASP A 68 -3.21 -14.94 11.26
C ASP A 68 -2.07 -15.96 11.23
N ASP A 69 -2.23 -17.05 10.47
CA ASP A 69 -1.22 -18.10 10.29
C ASP A 69 0.05 -17.52 9.64
N LEU A 70 -0.11 -16.68 8.62
CA LEU A 70 1.02 -16.03 7.95
C LEU A 70 1.77 -15.09 8.91
N PHE A 71 1.07 -14.18 9.59
CA PHE A 71 1.72 -13.22 10.50
C PHE A 71 2.26 -13.88 11.76
N GLU A 72 1.67 -14.98 12.21
CA GLU A 72 2.24 -15.80 13.27
C GLU A 72 3.62 -16.31 12.86
N GLY A 73 3.75 -16.87 11.65
CA GLY A 73 5.04 -17.30 11.10
C GLY A 73 6.06 -16.16 10.97
N VAL A 74 5.61 -14.96 10.54
CA VAL A 74 6.48 -13.76 10.54
C VAL A 74 6.99 -13.46 11.95
N ILE A 75 6.10 -13.39 12.94
CA ILE A 75 6.48 -13.07 14.32
C ILE A 75 7.42 -14.13 14.89
N GLU A 76 7.13 -15.41 14.69
CA GLU A 76 7.98 -16.51 15.18
C GLU A 76 9.39 -16.44 14.59
N GLU A 77 9.53 -16.08 13.32
CA GLU A 77 10.84 -15.89 12.69
C GLU A 77 11.65 -14.77 13.36
N HIS A 78 11.00 -13.64 13.69
CA HIS A 78 11.65 -12.50 14.32
C HIS A 78 11.98 -12.79 15.80
N VAL A 79 11.10 -13.50 16.51
CA VAL A 79 11.35 -13.96 17.89
C VAL A 79 12.53 -14.94 17.96
N ASN A 80 12.65 -15.84 16.99
CA ASN A 80 13.70 -16.87 16.94
C ASN A 80 14.98 -16.43 16.22
N LYS A 81 15.05 -15.16 15.79
CA LYS A 81 16.19 -14.58 15.07
C LYS A 81 17.44 -14.66 15.94
N LYS A 82 18.42 -15.47 15.54
CA LYS A 82 19.74 -15.51 16.18
C LYS A 82 20.50 -14.25 15.82
N ASP A 83 20.99 -13.55 16.84
CA ASP A 83 21.63 -12.25 16.72
C ASP A 83 23.02 -12.38 16.06
N PHE A 84 23.05 -12.37 14.73
CA PHE A 84 24.27 -12.37 13.93
C PHE A 84 24.59 -10.94 13.45
N GLY A 85 24.78 -10.05 14.42
CA GLY A 85 25.79 -9.01 14.40
C GLY A 85 25.57 -7.75 13.55
N ILE A 86 24.87 -7.78 12.41
CA ILE A 86 24.54 -6.56 11.64
C ILE A 86 23.26 -6.81 10.81
N LYS A 87 22.07 -6.53 11.37
CA LYS A 87 20.85 -6.34 10.58
C LYS A 87 20.01 -5.22 11.19
N GLY A 88 19.54 -4.30 10.33
CA GLY A 88 18.67 -3.20 10.75
C GLY A 88 17.36 -3.72 11.37
N HIS A 89 16.83 -2.97 12.32
CA HIS A 89 15.53 -3.23 12.92
C HIS A 89 14.43 -2.91 11.90
N ASP A 90 13.55 -3.88 11.64
CA ASP A 90 12.30 -3.66 10.92
C ASP A 90 11.15 -3.34 11.89
N LEU A 91 9.96 -3.08 11.35
CA LEU A 91 8.80 -2.74 12.18
C LEU A 91 8.43 -3.87 13.16
N VAL A 92 8.55 -5.14 12.77
CA VAL A 92 8.24 -6.27 13.68
C VAL A 92 9.21 -6.29 14.84
N ASP A 93 10.51 -6.12 14.58
CA ASP A 93 11.54 -6.02 15.62
C ASP A 93 11.20 -4.90 16.64
N ILE A 94 10.81 -3.71 16.15
CA ILE A 94 10.43 -2.57 17.00
C ILE A 94 9.16 -2.88 17.82
N LEU A 95 8.15 -3.49 17.21
CA LEU A 95 6.91 -3.84 17.92
C LEU A 95 7.16 -4.89 19.01
N LEU A 96 8.04 -5.86 18.76
CA LEU A 96 8.44 -6.86 19.76
C LEU A 96 9.25 -6.25 20.91
N GLU A 97 10.06 -5.22 20.65
CA GLU A 97 10.73 -4.45 21.70
C GLU A 97 9.73 -3.68 22.56
N ILE A 98 8.78 -2.98 21.93
CA ILE A 98 7.70 -2.26 22.63
C ILE A 98 6.86 -3.23 23.47
N GLN A 99 6.55 -4.43 22.96
CA GLN A 99 5.83 -5.46 23.72
C GLN A 99 6.58 -5.89 24.98
N LYS A 100 7.92 -5.97 24.92
CA LYS A 100 8.76 -6.30 26.08
C LYS A 100 8.87 -5.13 27.07
N ASP A 101 8.77 -3.90 26.58
CA ASP A 101 8.83 -2.69 27.38
C ASP A 101 7.49 -2.38 28.07
N LYS A 102 7.44 -2.63 29.38
CA LYS A 102 6.25 -2.36 30.22
C LYS A 102 6.10 -0.89 30.61
N SER A 103 6.96 0.01 30.13
CA SER A 103 6.94 1.45 30.50
C SER A 103 5.91 2.29 29.74
N THR A 104 5.33 1.76 28.66
CA THR A 104 4.47 2.49 27.72
C THR A 104 3.04 2.76 28.22
N GLY A 105 2.65 2.19 29.37
CA GLY A 105 1.33 2.38 29.98
C GLY A 105 0.20 1.56 29.33
N PHE A 106 0.51 0.75 28.32
CA PHE A 106 -0.38 -0.26 27.74
C PHE A 106 0.42 -1.53 27.41
N GLU A 107 -0.27 -2.67 27.30
CA GLU A 107 0.37 -3.94 26.94
C GLU A 107 0.08 -4.26 25.47
N LEU A 108 1.13 -4.36 24.66
CA LEU A 108 0.98 -4.71 23.25
C LEU A 108 0.82 -6.22 23.10
N GLU A 109 -0.41 -6.69 22.95
CA GLU A 109 -0.69 -8.11 22.75
C GLU A 109 -0.29 -8.61 21.36
N ARG A 110 0.01 -9.90 21.24
CA ARG A 110 0.49 -10.50 19.98
C ARG A 110 -0.49 -10.30 18.83
N TYR A 111 -1.80 -10.38 19.07
CA TYR A 111 -2.82 -10.13 18.05
C TYR A 111 -2.78 -8.67 17.54
N MET A 112 -2.41 -7.71 18.40
CA MET A 112 -2.26 -6.31 18.01
C MET A 112 -1.06 -6.14 17.09
N ILE A 113 0.05 -6.84 17.35
CA ILE A 113 1.22 -6.86 16.45
C ILE A 113 0.81 -7.38 15.07
N LYS A 114 0.12 -8.53 15.00
CA LYS A 114 -0.38 -9.07 13.72
C LYS A 114 -1.29 -8.08 13.00
N ALA A 115 -2.20 -7.42 13.72
CA ALA A 115 -3.10 -6.42 13.14
C ALA A 115 -2.36 -5.18 12.63
N ILE A 116 -1.30 -4.73 13.32
CA ILE A 116 -0.46 -3.62 12.85
C ILE A 116 0.28 -4.03 11.57
N ILE A 117 0.86 -5.22 11.55
CA ILE A 117 1.53 -5.77 10.36
C ILE A 117 0.53 -5.81 9.19
N LEU A 118 -0.66 -6.39 9.39
CA LEU A 118 -1.73 -6.43 8.39
C LEU A 118 -2.08 -5.04 7.84
N ASN A 119 -2.26 -4.06 8.72
CA ASN A 119 -2.57 -2.69 8.30
C ASN A 119 -1.44 -2.08 7.46
N MET A 120 -0.19 -2.31 7.83
CA MET A 120 0.95 -1.81 7.05
C MET A 120 0.99 -2.41 5.64
N TYR A 121 0.73 -3.71 5.51
CA TYR A 121 0.67 -4.38 4.23
C TYR A 121 -0.51 -3.94 3.37
N GLY A 122 -1.73 -4.05 3.89
CA GLY A 122 -2.95 -3.76 3.16
C GLY A 122 -3.05 -2.28 2.78
N ALA A 123 -2.96 -1.39 3.78
CA ALA A 123 -3.12 0.04 3.54
C ALA A 123 -1.96 0.63 2.75
N GLY A 124 -0.72 0.19 3.03
CA GLY A 124 0.45 0.69 2.33
C GLY A 124 0.47 0.28 0.86
N THR A 125 0.23 -1.00 0.56
CA THR A 125 0.43 -1.55 -0.78
C THR A 125 -0.61 -1.04 -1.74
N ASP A 126 -1.87 -1.20 -1.35
CA ASP A 126 -3.00 -0.92 -2.22
C ASP A 126 -3.01 0.55 -2.64
N THR A 127 -2.89 1.45 -1.66
CA THR A 127 -2.94 2.90 -1.91
C THR A 127 -1.73 3.42 -2.67
N THR A 128 -0.51 3.00 -2.31
CA THR A 128 0.73 3.49 -2.92
C THR A 128 0.85 3.00 -4.36
N SER A 129 0.58 1.72 -4.62
CA SER A 129 0.64 1.17 -5.98
C SER A 129 -0.42 1.80 -6.89
N THR A 130 -1.64 2.00 -6.39
CA THR A 130 -2.70 2.69 -7.14
C THR A 130 -2.32 4.12 -7.46
N SER A 131 -1.78 4.86 -6.48
CA SER A 131 -1.31 6.23 -6.68
C SER A 131 -0.25 6.32 -7.78
N LEU A 132 0.73 5.41 -7.78
CA LEU A 132 1.77 5.32 -8.80
C LEU A 132 1.20 5.02 -10.19
N VAL A 133 0.26 4.08 -10.28
CA VAL A 133 -0.40 3.70 -11.53
C VAL A 133 -1.19 4.86 -12.13
N TRP A 134 -1.94 5.61 -11.31
CA TRP A 134 -2.64 6.81 -11.77
C TRP A 134 -1.68 7.91 -12.19
N ALA A 135 -0.66 8.19 -11.37
CA ALA A 135 0.31 9.23 -11.66
C ALA A 135 1.04 8.96 -12.99
N ILE A 136 1.52 7.73 -13.23
CA ILE A 136 2.16 7.41 -14.51
C ILE A 136 1.16 7.47 -15.68
N GLY A 137 -0.09 7.05 -15.47
CA GLY A 137 -1.15 7.18 -16.48
C GLY A 137 -1.38 8.64 -16.89
N GLU A 138 -1.49 9.54 -15.92
CA GLU A 138 -1.65 10.98 -16.18
C GLU A 138 -0.41 11.59 -16.83
N LEU A 139 0.80 11.19 -16.44
CA LEU A 139 2.04 11.65 -17.07
C LEU A 139 2.13 11.20 -18.54
N LEU A 140 1.74 9.96 -18.85
CA LEU A 140 1.71 9.43 -20.22
C LEU A 140 0.65 10.14 -21.08
N ARG A 141 -0.48 10.53 -20.49
CA ARG A 141 -1.53 11.30 -21.16
C ARG A 141 -1.12 12.75 -21.43
N ASN A 142 -0.18 13.28 -20.65
CA ASN A 142 0.26 14.67 -20.69
C ASN A 142 1.79 14.78 -20.89
N PRO A 143 2.31 14.56 -22.12
CA PRO A 143 3.76 14.59 -22.39
C PRO A 143 4.45 15.90 -21.98
N ARG A 144 3.73 17.02 -21.99
CA ARG A 144 4.23 18.31 -21.50
C ARG A 144 4.60 18.23 -20.01
N VAL A 145 3.70 17.70 -19.18
CA VAL A 145 3.92 17.54 -17.73
C VAL A 145 5.02 16.52 -17.46
N MET A 146 5.08 15.43 -18.24
CA MET A 146 6.20 14.48 -18.18
C MET A 146 7.55 15.19 -18.41
N LYS A 147 7.63 16.05 -19.43
CA LYS A 147 8.85 16.80 -19.75
C LYS A 147 9.19 17.83 -18.66
N GLU A 148 8.20 18.50 -18.08
CA GLU A 148 8.39 19.41 -16.95
C GLU A 148 8.93 18.65 -15.73
N LEU A 149 8.35 17.49 -15.37
CA LEU A 149 8.84 16.62 -14.31
C LEU A 149 10.30 16.17 -14.54
N GLN A 150 10.67 15.81 -15.76
CA GLN A 150 12.05 15.44 -16.12
C GLN A 150 13.04 16.59 -15.90
N GLN A 151 12.61 17.83 -16.15
CA GLN A 151 13.42 19.04 -15.93
C GLN A 151 13.47 19.42 -14.45
N GLU A 152 12.38 19.25 -13.72
CA GLU A 152 12.24 19.60 -12.31
C GLU A 152 12.81 18.55 -11.35
N ALA A 153 12.94 17.28 -11.77
CA ALA A 153 13.51 16.19 -10.96
C ALA A 153 14.89 16.51 -10.36
N GLN A 154 15.66 17.42 -10.98
CA GLN A 154 16.93 17.91 -10.46
C GLN A 154 16.78 18.90 -9.27
N ARG A 155 15.59 19.43 -9.01
CA ARG A 155 15.28 20.46 -8.00
C ARG A 155 14.30 20.01 -6.90
N PHE A 156 13.64 18.86 -7.07
CA PHE A 156 12.49 18.43 -6.23
C PHE A 156 12.76 18.20 -4.74
N LEU A 157 14.02 18.22 -4.28
CA LEU A 157 14.35 18.04 -2.86
C LEU A 157 13.77 19.15 -1.92
N ASN A 158 13.20 20.24 -2.44
CA ASN A 158 12.78 21.40 -1.64
C ASN A 158 11.37 21.97 -1.95
N SER A 159 10.42 21.20 -2.51
CA SER A 159 9.07 21.74 -2.82
C SER A 159 8.19 21.86 -1.56
N PRO A 160 7.59 23.04 -1.28
CA PRO A 160 6.86 23.32 -0.04
C PRO A 160 5.35 22.99 -0.12
N MET A 161 4.92 22.02 -0.93
CA MET A 161 3.50 21.66 -0.97
C MET A 161 3.09 20.99 0.36
N ASP A 162 2.26 21.67 1.14
CA ASP A 162 1.77 21.15 2.41
C ASP A 162 0.55 20.25 2.20
N TYR A 163 0.81 18.95 2.16
CA TYR A 163 -0.20 17.89 2.12
C TYR A 163 -0.57 17.38 3.53
N ILE A 164 -0.14 18.08 4.59
CA ILE A 164 -0.34 17.71 6.00
C ILE A 164 -1.58 18.44 6.54
N GLY A 165 -2.74 18.22 5.92
CA GLY A 165 -4.06 18.56 6.47
C GLY A 165 -4.32 20.02 6.85
N SER A 166 -3.42 20.95 6.52
CA SER A 166 -3.51 22.39 6.83
C SER A 166 -4.28 23.17 5.77
N HIS A 167 -4.37 22.61 4.56
CA HIS A 167 -5.15 23.13 3.44
C HIS A 167 -6.47 22.37 3.33
N PHE A 168 -7.56 22.93 3.87
CA PHE A 168 -8.87 22.26 3.93
C PHE A 168 -9.50 21.95 2.56
N GLU A 169 -9.03 22.61 1.50
CA GLU A 169 -9.45 22.32 0.12
C GLU A 169 -8.68 21.13 -0.50
N TYR A 170 -7.59 20.69 0.15
CA TYR A 170 -6.72 19.63 -0.35
C TYR A 170 -6.29 18.69 0.79
N LEU A 171 -7.07 17.61 0.97
CA LEU A 171 -6.89 16.63 2.03
C LEU A 171 -6.62 15.21 1.49
N PRO A 172 -5.59 15.01 0.64
CA PRO A 172 -5.35 13.72 -0.03
C PRO A 172 -5.04 12.57 0.93
N PHE A 173 -4.62 12.89 2.16
CA PHE A 173 -4.31 11.93 3.22
C PHE A 173 -5.22 12.07 4.45
N GLY A 174 -6.33 12.81 4.33
CA GLY A 174 -7.18 13.18 5.44
C GLY A 174 -6.53 14.19 6.40
N ALA A 175 -7.15 14.40 7.57
CA ALA A 175 -6.71 15.36 8.58
C ALA A 175 -7.06 14.93 10.01
N GLY A 176 -6.44 15.59 11.00
CA GLY A 176 -6.74 15.41 12.42
C GLY A 176 -6.31 14.04 12.99
N ARG A 177 -7.01 13.57 14.03
CA ARG A 177 -6.65 12.36 14.79
C ARG A 177 -6.70 11.04 13.99
N ARG A 178 -7.32 11.06 12.80
CA ARG A 178 -7.44 9.91 11.90
C ARG A 178 -6.79 10.20 10.54
N GLY A 179 -5.94 11.23 10.45
CA GLY A 179 -5.11 11.45 9.27
C GLY A 179 -4.18 10.26 9.03
N CYS A 180 -3.82 10.03 7.77
CA CYS A 180 -3.03 8.87 7.38
C CYS A 180 -1.67 8.87 8.12
N PRO A 181 -1.33 7.80 8.86
CA PRO A 181 -0.03 7.70 9.53
C PRO A 181 1.12 7.52 8.51
N GLY A 182 0.81 7.07 7.29
CA GLY A 182 1.76 6.78 6.22
C GLY A 182 2.08 7.96 5.29
N ILE A 183 1.66 9.20 5.60
CA ILE A 183 1.83 10.38 4.71
C ILE A 183 3.25 10.50 4.16
N LYS A 184 4.24 10.59 5.06
CA LYS A 184 5.64 10.80 4.66
C LYS A 184 6.18 9.61 3.86
N PHE A 185 5.79 8.41 4.26
CA PHE A 185 6.23 7.18 3.62
C PHE A 185 5.68 7.07 2.18
N ALA A 186 4.37 7.26 2.01
CA ALA A 186 3.71 7.21 0.71
C ALA A 186 4.20 8.34 -0.22
N ALA A 187 4.31 9.57 0.27
CA ALA A 187 4.83 10.70 -0.50
C ALA A 187 6.25 10.43 -1.00
N THR A 188 7.16 10.02 -0.10
CA THR A 188 8.56 9.73 -0.46
C THR A 188 8.67 8.61 -1.49
N ILE A 189 7.89 7.53 -1.35
CA ILE A 189 7.91 6.42 -2.31
C ILE A 189 7.36 6.88 -3.67
N ASN A 190 6.24 7.59 -3.68
CA ASN A 190 5.63 8.09 -4.90
C ASN A 190 6.59 9.01 -5.66
N GLU A 191 7.18 9.99 -4.97
CA GLU A 191 8.16 10.91 -5.53
C GLU A 191 9.38 10.17 -6.09
N LEU A 192 9.98 9.27 -5.29
CA LEU A 192 11.19 8.55 -5.69
C LEU A 192 10.94 7.67 -6.90
N VAL A 193 9.86 6.90 -6.90
CA VAL A 193 9.53 5.98 -8.00
C VAL A 193 9.18 6.76 -9.26
N LEU A 194 8.34 7.80 -9.16
CA LEU A 194 7.96 8.61 -10.32
C LEU A 194 9.16 9.36 -10.91
N ALA A 195 10.01 9.94 -10.07
CA ALA A 195 11.23 10.61 -10.54
C ALA A 195 12.18 9.64 -11.25
N ASN A 196 12.39 8.44 -10.70
CA ASN A 196 13.22 7.42 -11.33
C ASN A 196 12.63 6.94 -12.67
N LEU A 197 11.31 6.69 -12.73
CA LEU A 197 10.66 6.24 -13.95
C LEU A 197 10.71 7.32 -15.04
N ALA A 198 10.35 8.56 -14.69
CA ALA A 198 10.36 9.68 -15.61
C ALA A 198 11.77 10.01 -16.13
N PHE A 199 12.81 9.90 -15.29
CA PHE A 199 14.17 10.28 -15.66
C PHE A 199 14.94 9.18 -16.39
N LYS A 200 14.68 7.90 -16.09
CA LYS A 200 15.47 6.79 -16.63
C LYS A 200 14.85 6.14 -17.85
N PHE A 201 13.54 6.31 -18.07
CA PHE A 201 12.83 5.57 -19.11
C PHE A 201 11.96 6.46 -19.98
N GLU A 202 12.06 6.22 -21.28
CA GLU A 202 11.05 6.62 -22.25
C GLU A 202 10.01 5.50 -22.38
N PHE A 203 8.73 5.87 -22.54
CA PHE A 203 7.62 4.93 -22.58
C PHE A 203 6.86 5.03 -23.90
N ALA A 204 6.66 3.91 -24.57
CA ALA A 204 5.75 3.77 -25.70
C ALA A 204 4.54 2.93 -25.28
N LEU A 205 3.32 3.42 -25.53
CA LEU A 205 2.09 2.68 -25.24
C LEU A 205 1.98 1.45 -26.14
N GLU A 206 1.56 0.31 -25.57
CA GLU A 206 1.38 -0.94 -26.32
C GLU A 206 0.01 -1.58 -26.04
N GLY A 207 -0.68 -2.00 -27.08
CA GLY A 207 -1.96 -2.73 -26.98
C GLY A 207 -3.21 -1.84 -26.99
N GLU A 208 -4.35 -2.50 -27.16
CA GLU A 208 -5.68 -1.90 -27.06
C GLU A 208 -5.98 -1.52 -25.60
N HIS A 209 -6.61 -0.37 -25.35
CA HIS A 209 -6.84 0.19 -24.00
C HIS A 209 -5.58 0.51 -23.16
N SER A 210 -4.40 0.59 -23.79
CA SER A 210 -3.11 0.82 -23.11
C SER A 210 -3.04 2.05 -22.18
N LEU A 211 -3.94 3.03 -22.38
CA LEU A 211 -4.10 4.21 -21.53
C LEU A 211 -5.58 4.51 -21.21
N ASP A 212 -6.40 3.48 -21.02
CA ASP A 212 -7.76 3.66 -20.54
C ASP A 212 -7.74 4.19 -19.09
N MET A 213 -8.43 5.31 -18.85
CA MET A 213 -8.45 6.00 -17.55
C MET A 213 -9.74 5.73 -16.76
N SER A 214 -10.50 4.69 -17.10
CA SER A 214 -11.62 4.22 -16.28
C SER A 214 -11.13 3.45 -15.06
N ASP A 215 -11.93 3.52 -14.00
CA ASP A 215 -11.69 2.90 -12.71
C ASP A 215 -12.67 1.76 -12.42
N THR A 216 -12.33 0.95 -11.41
CA THR A 216 -13.19 -0.08 -10.85
C THR A 216 -13.85 0.42 -9.57
N ASP A 217 -15.05 -0.07 -9.27
CA ASP A 217 -15.68 0.16 -7.98
C ASP A 217 -14.88 -0.51 -6.84
N GLY A 218 -14.66 0.20 -5.72
CA GLY A 218 -13.96 -0.31 -4.55
C GLY A 218 -13.58 0.77 -3.54
N MET A 219 -12.90 0.38 -2.45
CA MET A 219 -12.37 1.35 -1.47
C MET A 219 -11.29 2.25 -2.07
N THR A 220 -10.47 1.69 -2.97
CA THR A 220 -9.45 2.40 -3.73
C THR A 220 -9.85 2.33 -5.21
N ALA A 221 -9.79 3.46 -5.91
CA ALA A 221 -10.14 3.54 -7.32
C ALA A 221 -9.03 2.93 -8.18
N HIS A 222 -9.01 1.60 -8.32
CA HIS A 222 -8.05 0.91 -9.19
C HIS A 222 -8.36 1.17 -10.67
N LYS A 223 -7.33 1.18 -11.52
CA LYS A 223 -7.53 1.21 -12.98
C LYS A 223 -8.29 -0.03 -13.43
N LYS A 224 -9.31 0.14 -14.27
CA LYS A 224 -10.07 -0.97 -14.87
C LYS A 224 -9.22 -1.83 -15.80
N TYR A 225 -8.32 -1.21 -16.55
CA TYR A 225 -7.39 -1.89 -17.45
C TYR A 225 -5.94 -1.54 -17.09
N PRO A 226 -5.01 -2.51 -17.12
CA PRO A 226 -3.62 -2.27 -16.79
C PRO A 226 -2.96 -1.34 -17.82
N ILE A 227 -2.02 -0.52 -17.35
CA ILE A 227 -1.20 0.30 -18.23
C ILE A 227 -0.12 -0.60 -18.84
N LEU A 228 -0.16 -0.71 -20.16
CA LEU A 228 0.75 -1.50 -20.96
C LEU A 228 1.66 -0.55 -21.75
N VAL A 229 2.96 -0.62 -21.44
CA VAL A 229 3.98 0.20 -22.09
C VAL A 229 5.22 -0.64 -22.34
N LYS A 230 5.94 -0.30 -23.40
CA LYS A 230 7.34 -0.64 -23.58
C LYS A 230 8.20 0.47 -23.04
N ALA A 231 9.11 0.12 -22.13
CA ALA A 231 10.07 1.06 -21.55
C ALA A 231 11.44 0.90 -22.22
N THR A 232 12.04 2.00 -22.63
CA THR A 232 13.41 2.06 -23.15
C THR A 232 14.22 3.01 -22.29
N LEU A 233 15.48 2.68 -21.98
CA LEU A 233 16.35 3.57 -21.20
C LEU A 233 16.61 4.84 -22.01
N TYR A 234 16.63 6.00 -21.34
CA TYR A 234 17.18 7.22 -21.94
C TYR A 234 18.68 7.01 -22.18
N GLU A 235 19.15 7.32 -23.40
CA GLU A 235 20.57 7.40 -23.74
C GLU A 235 21.26 8.60 -23.08
#